data_AF-A0A9D6DPC3-F1
#
_entry.id   AF-A0A9D6DPC3-F1
#
_cell.length_a   1.000
_cell.length_b   1.000
_cell.length_c   1.000
_cell.angle_alpha   90.00
_cell.angle_beta   90.00
_cell.angle_gamma   90.00
#
_symmetry.space_group_name_H-M   'P 1'
#
loop_
_entity.id
_entity.type
_entity.pdbx_description
1 polymer ?
#
loop_
_entity_poly.entity_id
_entity_poly.type
_entity_poly.pdbx_seq_one_letter_code
_entity_poly.pdbx_strand_id
1 'polypeptide(L)'
;MTHMVLLSRYGGAILLLAFFGGLQAAAVSLYGIVPNLVLGAIVALLFYFSSAVELAVFSAAAAFLLNWDQGFPQELLALLLAVAAAFFVKKFLPWHFLIDTAALSALSFTLFVAFADPWYAVSFPARVAVEFLYAEAAAYAALGLLALWYGTPQEAQGA
;
A
#
# COMPACT_ATOMS: atom_id res chain seq x y z
N MET A 1 27.52 13.16 -3.06
CA MET A 1 26.62 12.75 -4.18
C MET A 1 25.64 11.64 -3.79
N THR A 2 25.98 10.75 -2.86
CA THR A 2 25.11 9.69 -2.31
C THR A 2 23.83 10.18 -1.62
N HIS A 3 23.86 11.31 -0.91
CA HIS A 3 22.67 11.84 -0.21
C HIS A 3 21.56 12.36 -1.14
N MET A 4 21.89 12.88 -2.33
CA MET A 4 20.88 13.35 -3.30
C MET A 4 20.14 12.19 -3.97
N VAL A 5 20.84 11.07 -4.23
CA VAL A 5 20.22 9.87 -4.79
C VAL A 5 19.28 9.22 -3.77
N LEU A 6 19.69 9.12 -2.51
CA LEU A 6 18.82 8.67 -1.41
C LEU A 6 17.57 9.56 -1.28
N LEU A 7 17.73 10.89 -1.27
CA LEU A 7 16.58 11.80 -1.16
C LEU A 7 15.61 11.65 -2.35
N SER A 8 16.12 11.40 -3.56
CA SER A 8 15.28 11.18 -4.75
C SER A 8 14.53 9.84 -4.70
N ARG A 9 15.13 8.80 -4.11
CA ARG A 9 14.54 7.46 -4.01
C ARG A 9 13.42 7.41 -2.97
N TYR A 10 13.62 8.00 -1.80
CA TYR A 10 12.56 8.01 -0.78
C TYR A 10 11.57 9.17 -0.95
N GLY A 11 11.98 10.26 -1.58
CA GLY A 11 11.14 11.45 -1.78
C GLY A 11 9.88 11.17 -2.60
N GLY A 12 9.98 10.44 -3.72
CA GLY A 12 8.83 10.07 -4.53
C GLY A 12 7.86 9.14 -3.79
N ALA A 13 8.39 8.18 -3.01
CA ALA A 13 7.59 7.30 -2.18
C ALA A 13 6.81 8.04 -1.08
N ILE A 14 7.45 9.00 -0.40
CA ILE A 14 6.81 9.84 0.62
C ILE A 14 5.73 10.72 -0.01
N LEU A 15 6.01 11.34 -1.16
CA LEU A 15 5.03 12.17 -1.89
C LEU A 15 3.83 11.35 -2.35
N LEU A 16 4.05 10.12 -2.81
CA LEU A 16 2.99 9.19 -3.20
C LEU A 16 2.08 8.84 -2.01
N LEU A 17 2.68 8.48 -0.87
CA LEU A 17 1.94 8.18 0.36
C LEU A 17 1.17 9.41 0.87
N ALA A 18 1.78 10.60 0.82
CA ALA A 18 1.11 11.84 1.17
C ALA A 18 -0.04 12.19 0.22
N PHE A 19 0.10 11.93 -1.08
CA PHE A 19 -0.94 12.13 -2.07
C PHE A 19 -2.15 11.22 -1.83
N PHE A 20 -1.93 9.90 -1.74
CA PHE A 20 -3.03 8.95 -1.50
C PHE A 20 -3.61 9.06 -0.09
N GLY A 21 -2.77 9.35 0.91
CA GLY A 21 -3.23 9.67 2.28
C GLY A 21 -4.07 10.94 2.33
N GLY A 22 -3.67 11.99 1.62
CA GLY A 22 -4.45 13.22 1.47
C GLY A 22 -5.78 12.99 0.76
N LEU A 23 -5.81 12.18 -0.31
CA LEU A 23 -7.05 11.81 -1.00
C LEU A 23 -8.00 11.00 -0.10
N GLN A 24 -7.45 10.10 0.71
CA GLN A 24 -8.22 9.30 1.67
C GLN A 24 -8.76 10.18 2.82
N ALA A 25 -7.92 11.07 3.36
CA ALA A 25 -8.29 12.00 4.43
C ALA A 25 -9.28 13.08 3.98
N ALA A 26 -9.24 13.49 2.71
CA ALA A 26 -10.23 14.39 2.11
C ALA A 26 -11.62 13.75 1.97
N ALA A 27 -11.80 12.52 2.47
CA ALA A 27 -13.06 11.78 2.42
C ALA A 27 -13.66 11.77 1.01
N VAL A 28 -12.83 11.51 -0.02
CA VAL A 28 -13.34 11.17 -1.35
C VAL A 28 -14.02 9.81 -1.23
N SER A 29 -15.22 9.85 -0.68
CA SER A 29 -16.07 8.72 -0.49
C SER A 29 -16.75 8.48 -1.82
N LEU A 30 -16.14 7.63 -2.64
CA LEU A 30 -16.80 7.13 -3.82
C LEU A 30 -17.95 6.24 -3.34
N TYR A 31 -19.18 6.73 -3.50
CA TYR A 31 -20.42 6.01 -3.15
C TYR A 31 -20.61 5.70 -1.65
N GLY A 32 -20.14 6.56 -0.74
CA GLY A 32 -20.33 6.36 0.71
C GLY A 32 -19.37 5.34 1.34
N ILE A 33 -18.35 4.90 0.58
CA ILE A 33 -17.28 4.00 1.01
C ILE A 33 -15.98 4.79 1.09
N VAL A 34 -15.15 4.59 2.11
CA VAL A 34 -13.82 5.24 2.22
C VAL A 34 -12.78 4.23 1.73
N PRO A 35 -12.24 4.37 0.51
CA PRO A 35 -11.28 3.42 -0.03
C PRO A 35 -9.93 3.51 0.73
N ASN A 36 -9.31 2.36 1.00
CA ASN A 36 -7.99 2.30 1.62
C ASN A 36 -6.88 2.51 0.57
N LEU A 37 -6.80 3.75 0.07
CA LEU A 37 -5.87 4.18 -0.97
C LEU A 37 -4.40 4.09 -0.52
N VAL A 38 -4.15 4.31 0.77
CA VAL A 38 -2.82 4.21 1.37
C VAL A 38 -2.30 2.77 1.32
N LEU A 39 -3.17 1.78 1.56
CA LEU A 39 -2.79 0.36 1.41
C LEU A 39 -2.37 0.05 -0.03
N GLY A 40 -3.13 0.53 -1.02
CA GLY A 40 -2.76 0.37 -2.44
C GLY A 40 -1.40 0.99 -2.77
N ALA A 41 -1.13 2.20 -2.27
CA ALA A 41 0.16 2.86 -2.44
C ALA A 41 1.32 2.06 -1.80
N ILE A 42 1.13 1.47 -0.62
CA ILE A 42 2.16 0.62 0.00
C ILE A 42 2.40 -0.65 -0.82
N VAL A 43 1.34 -1.29 -1.32
CA VAL A 43 1.48 -2.47 -2.19
C VAL A 43 2.28 -2.14 -3.44
N ALA A 44 2.08 -0.96 -4.04
CA ALA A 44 2.89 -0.50 -5.16
C ALA A 44 4.37 -0.28 -4.78
N LEU A 45 4.64 0.30 -3.61
CA LEU A 45 6.00 0.51 -3.12
C LEU A 45 6.75 -0.80 -2.88
N LEU A 46 6.06 -1.90 -2.55
CA LEU A 46 6.67 -3.22 -2.45
C LEU A 46 7.41 -3.60 -3.73
N PHE A 47 7.02 -3.11 -4.91
CA PHE A 47 7.70 -3.43 -6.17
C PHE A 47 9.00 -2.65 -6.41
N TYR A 48 9.19 -1.49 -5.78
CA TYR A 48 10.38 -0.64 -5.97
C TYR A 48 11.39 -0.74 -4.81
N PHE A 49 10.94 -1.24 -3.65
CA PHE A 49 11.77 -1.37 -2.45
C PHE A 49 11.87 -2.83 -2.03
N SER A 50 13.11 -3.26 -1.78
CA SER A 50 13.44 -4.65 -1.44
C SER A 50 13.81 -4.82 0.04
N SER A 51 14.07 -3.72 0.74
CA SER A 51 14.50 -3.73 2.14
C SER A 51 13.31 -3.76 3.09
N ALA A 52 13.32 -4.71 4.02
CA ALA A 52 12.33 -4.79 5.09
C ALA A 52 12.31 -3.53 5.98
N VAL A 53 13.45 -2.84 6.11
CA VAL A 53 13.56 -1.60 6.90
C VAL A 53 12.83 -0.45 6.20
N GLU A 54 12.99 -0.31 4.89
CA GLU A 54 12.33 0.75 4.11
C GLU A 54 10.81 0.58 4.14
N LEU A 55 10.35 -0.67 4.04
CA LEU A 55 8.94 -1.00 4.13
C LEU A 55 8.36 -0.76 5.52
N ALA A 56 9.12 -1.06 6.58
CA ALA A 56 8.71 -0.72 7.94
C ALA A 56 8.57 0.80 8.11
N VAL A 57 9.50 1.58 7.55
CA VAL A 57 9.45 3.06 7.58
C VAL A 57 8.24 3.58 6.80
N PHE A 58 7.99 3.09 5.59
CA PHE A 58 6.82 3.52 4.80
C PHE A 58 5.50 3.08 5.42
N SER A 59 5.45 1.89 6.02
CA SER A 59 4.27 1.43 6.75
C SER A 59 4.02 2.25 8.00
N ALA A 60 5.08 2.64 8.72
CA ALA A 60 4.99 3.55 9.86
C ALA A 60 4.56 4.97 9.45
N ALA A 61 5.06 5.48 8.31
CA ALA A 61 4.65 6.76 7.76
C ALA A 61 3.18 6.75 7.30
N ALA A 62 2.76 5.69 6.62
CA ALA A 62 1.37 5.45 6.24
C ALA A 62 0.45 5.33 7.46
N ALA A 63 0.89 4.57 8.47
CA ALA A 63 0.20 4.45 9.75
C ALA A 63 0.01 5.80 10.44
N PHE A 64 1.04 6.64 10.44
CA PHE A 64 0.95 7.99 10.99
C PHE A 64 0.00 8.89 10.20
N LEU A 65 -0.02 8.79 8.87
CA LEU A 65 -0.98 9.50 8.02
C LEU A 65 -2.42 9.04 8.23
N LEU A 66 -2.63 7.74 8.46
CA LEU A 66 -3.96 7.16 8.69
C LEU A 66 -4.51 7.41 10.09
N ASN A 67 -3.64 7.63 11.10
CA ASN A 67 -4.03 7.73 12.52
C ASN A 67 -3.65 9.04 13.20
N TRP A 68 -3.61 10.14 12.44
CA TRP A 68 -3.23 11.45 12.96
C TRP A 68 -4.04 11.91 14.21
N ASP A 69 -5.25 11.37 14.44
CA ASP A 69 -6.16 11.85 15.48
C ASP A 69 -6.57 10.83 16.58
N GLN A 70 -6.34 9.50 16.43
CA GLN A 70 -7.06 8.49 17.26
C GLN A 70 -6.20 7.46 18.03
N GLY A 71 -4.90 7.70 18.21
CA GLY A 71 -4.03 6.76 18.95
C GLY A 71 -3.64 5.54 18.10
N PHE A 72 -2.97 4.53 18.67
CA PHE A 72 -2.40 3.39 17.93
C PHE A 72 -3.40 2.22 17.87
N PRO A 73 -4.25 2.07 16.83
CA PRO A 73 -5.40 1.17 16.84
C PRO A 73 -5.06 -0.17 16.18
N GLN A 74 -5.94 -1.17 16.34
CA GLN A 74 -5.83 -2.48 15.70
C GLN A 74 -5.63 -2.39 14.17
N GLU A 75 -6.17 -1.36 13.52
CA GLU A 75 -5.99 -1.07 12.10
C GLU A 75 -4.52 -0.87 11.70
N LEU A 76 -3.71 -0.31 12.59
CA LEU A 76 -2.30 -0.03 12.36
C LEU A 76 -1.47 -1.30 12.45
N LEU A 77 -1.80 -2.17 13.41
CA LEU A 77 -1.25 -3.52 13.49
C LEU A 77 -1.67 -4.36 12.28
N ALA A 78 -2.93 -4.26 11.87
CA ALA A 78 -3.47 -4.94 10.70
C ALA A 78 -2.75 -4.52 9.41
N LEU A 79 -2.49 -3.21 9.25
CA LEU A 79 -1.71 -2.66 8.16
C LEU A 79 -0.28 -3.21 8.14
N LEU A 80 0.42 -3.18 9.28
CA LEU A 80 1.79 -3.69 9.39
C LEU A 80 1.87 -5.18 9.05
N LEU A 81 0.92 -5.98 9.52
CA LEU A 81 0.83 -7.42 9.21
C LEU A 81 0.52 -7.67 7.73
N ALA A 82 -0.42 -6.92 7.15
CA ALA A 82 -0.77 -6.99 5.74
C ALA A 82 0.42 -6.70 4.81
N VAL A 83 1.23 -5.70 5.16
CA VAL A 83 2.42 -5.33 4.39
C VAL A 83 3.54 -6.36 4.58
N ALA A 84 3.76 -6.84 5.80
CA ALA A 84 4.77 -7.86 6.07
C ALA A 84 4.49 -9.16 5.32
N ALA A 85 3.23 -9.59 5.29
CA ALA A 85 2.81 -10.78 4.56
C ALA A 85 2.94 -10.62 3.05
N ALA A 86 2.54 -9.47 2.50
CA ALA A 86 2.73 -9.17 1.09
C ALA A 86 4.21 -9.12 0.70
N PHE A 87 5.07 -8.53 1.53
CA PHE A 87 6.52 -8.58 1.32
C PHE A 87 7.05 -10.01 1.28
N PHE A 88 6.61 -10.86 2.20
CA PHE A 88 7.00 -12.27 2.24
C PHE A 88 6.59 -13.00 0.94
N VAL A 89 5.33 -12.84 0.52
CA VAL A 89 4.83 -13.45 -0.72
C VAL A 89 5.64 -12.97 -1.93
N LYS A 90 5.86 -11.65 -2.06
CA LYS A 90 6.67 -11.07 -3.15
C LYS A 90 8.07 -11.68 -3.21
N LYS A 91 8.69 -11.91 -2.04
CA LYS A 91 10.07 -12.41 -1.96
C LYS A 91 10.20 -13.89 -2.35
N PHE A 92 9.19 -14.70 -2.08
CA PHE A 92 9.28 -16.16 -2.19
C PHE A 92 8.53 -16.75 -3.40
N LEU A 93 7.63 -16.01 -4.04
CA LEU A 93 6.88 -16.49 -5.21
C LEU A 93 7.31 -15.76 -6.51
N PRO A 94 7.89 -16.46 -7.50
CA PRO A 94 8.21 -15.89 -8.81
C PRO A 94 7.00 -15.97 -9.74
N TRP A 95 6.15 -14.95 -9.74
CA TRP A 95 4.99 -14.85 -10.62
C TRP A 95 5.09 -13.55 -11.48
N HIS A 96 4.14 -13.35 -12.41
CA HIS A 96 4.19 -12.22 -13.34
C HIS A 96 3.69 -10.92 -12.69
N PHE A 97 4.34 -9.80 -13.00
CA PHE A 97 4.13 -8.48 -12.40
C PHE A 97 2.68 -8.03 -12.17
N LEU A 98 1.78 -8.21 -13.15
CA LEU A 98 0.36 -7.84 -13.00
C LEU A 98 -0.38 -8.78 -12.03
N ILE A 99 -0.10 -10.08 -12.13
CA ILE A 99 -0.67 -11.09 -11.24
C ILE A 99 -0.16 -10.88 -9.81
N ASP A 100 1.12 -10.51 -9.66
CA ASP A 100 1.71 -10.18 -8.37
C ASP A 100 1.00 -8.99 -7.71
N THR A 101 0.69 -7.95 -8.48
CA THR A 101 0.06 -6.75 -7.93
C THR A 101 -1.36 -7.04 -7.44
N ALA A 102 -2.17 -7.74 -8.24
CA ALA A 102 -3.51 -8.17 -7.85
C ALA A 102 -3.47 -9.08 -6.61
N ALA A 103 -2.58 -10.09 -6.62
CA ALA A 103 -2.46 -11.05 -5.52
C ALA A 103 -1.98 -10.42 -4.23
N LEU A 104 -0.97 -9.53 -4.29
CA LEU A 104 -0.48 -8.80 -3.13
C LEU A 104 -1.53 -7.83 -2.59
N SER A 105 -2.26 -7.13 -3.47
CA SER A 105 -3.37 -6.27 -3.06
C SER A 105 -4.47 -7.08 -2.37
N ALA A 106 -4.84 -8.24 -2.92
CA ALA A 106 -5.87 -9.11 -2.35
C ALA A 106 -5.46 -9.68 -1.00
N LEU A 107 -4.21 -10.14 -0.88
CA LEU A 107 -3.66 -10.66 0.37
C LEU A 107 -3.56 -9.56 1.44
N SER A 108 -2.96 -8.41 1.10
CA SER A 108 -2.85 -7.28 2.02
C SER A 108 -4.22 -6.79 2.48
N PHE A 109 -5.19 -6.67 1.57
CA PHE A 109 -6.54 -6.23 1.93
C PHE A 109 -7.27 -7.26 2.80
N THR A 110 -7.17 -8.55 2.46
CA THR A 110 -7.79 -9.63 3.26
C THR A 110 -7.23 -9.66 4.67
N LEU A 111 -5.91 -9.56 4.82
CA LEU A 111 -5.26 -9.52 6.13
C LEU A 111 -5.65 -8.25 6.89
N PHE A 112 -5.67 -7.09 6.21
CA PHE A 112 -6.09 -5.84 6.81
C PHE A 112 -7.50 -5.98 7.41
N VAL A 113 -8.48 -6.47 6.63
CA VAL A 113 -9.86 -6.63 7.12
C VAL A 113 -9.95 -7.69 8.23
N ALA A 114 -9.26 -8.83 8.10
CA ALA A 114 -9.29 -9.89 9.10
C ALA A 114 -8.78 -9.45 10.48
N PHE A 115 -7.82 -8.52 10.52
CA PHE A 115 -7.23 -8.03 11.78
C PHE A 115 -7.84 -6.70 12.25
N ALA A 116 -8.31 -5.84 11.35
CA ALA A 116 -8.91 -4.56 11.71
C ALA A 116 -10.38 -4.73 12.14
N ASP A 117 -11.19 -5.43 11.34
CA ASP A 117 -12.59 -5.71 11.65
C ASP A 117 -13.06 -6.98 10.90
N PRO A 118 -12.88 -8.18 11.49
CA PRO A 118 -13.29 -9.42 10.85
C PRO A 118 -14.81 -9.55 10.68
N TRP A 119 -15.59 -8.83 11.49
CA TRP A 119 -17.05 -8.87 11.40
C TRP A 119 -17.58 -8.06 10.22
N TYR A 120 -16.86 -7.01 9.82
CA TYR A 120 -17.14 -6.22 8.62
C TYR A 120 -17.20 -7.06 7.35
N ALA A 121 -16.24 -7.98 7.17
CA ALA A 121 -16.18 -8.89 6.02
C ALA A 121 -17.42 -9.78 5.88
N VAL A 122 -17.91 -10.30 7.01
CA VAL A 122 -19.07 -11.20 7.04
C VAL A 122 -20.37 -10.42 6.87
N SER A 123 -20.45 -9.24 7.47
CA SER A 123 -21.66 -8.43 7.50
C SER A 123 -21.91 -7.66 6.20
N PHE A 124 -20.85 -7.28 5.48
CA PHE A 124 -20.94 -6.42 4.29
C PHE A 124 -20.06 -6.91 3.13
N PRO A 125 -20.23 -8.15 2.64
CA PRO A 125 -19.34 -8.76 1.65
C PRO A 125 -19.28 -7.97 0.33
N ALA A 126 -20.40 -7.40 -0.12
CA ALA A 126 -20.43 -6.56 -1.33
C ALA A 126 -19.64 -5.26 -1.16
N ARG A 127 -19.64 -4.66 0.03
CA ARG A 127 -18.91 -3.42 0.34
C ARG A 127 -17.41 -3.68 0.38
N VAL A 128 -17.03 -4.78 1.02
CA VAL A 128 -15.65 -5.27 1.07
C VAL A 128 -15.10 -5.57 -0.32
N ALA A 129 -15.90 -6.17 -1.21
CA ALA A 129 -15.48 -6.40 -2.60
C ALA A 129 -15.21 -5.10 -3.38
N VAL A 130 -16.03 -4.06 -3.15
CA VAL A 130 -15.84 -2.74 -3.77
C VAL A 130 -14.60 -2.04 -3.21
N GLU A 131 -14.38 -2.07 -1.90
CA GLU A 131 -13.17 -1.53 -1.28
C GLU A 131 -11.89 -2.23 -1.76
N PHE A 132 -11.95 -3.54 -1.94
CA PHE A 132 -10.87 -4.31 -2.54
C PHE A 132 -10.53 -3.81 -3.95
N LEU A 133 -11.54 -3.65 -4.81
CA LEU A 133 -11.35 -3.14 -6.17
C LEU A 133 -10.72 -1.74 -6.17
N TYR A 134 -11.11 -0.88 -5.22
CA TYR A 134 -10.49 0.44 -5.08
C TYR A 134 -9.04 0.37 -4.57
N ALA A 135 -8.74 -0.51 -3.62
CA ALA A 135 -7.38 -0.72 -3.14
C ALA A 135 -6.46 -1.25 -4.25
N GLU A 136 -6.97 -2.18 -5.07
CA GLU A 136 -6.27 -2.70 -6.24
C GLU A 136 -6.07 -1.60 -7.31
N ALA A 137 -7.11 -0.83 -7.63
CA ALA A 137 -7.00 0.29 -8.57
C ALA A 137 -5.98 1.34 -8.09
N ALA A 138 -5.96 1.62 -6.78
CA ALA A 138 -4.97 2.52 -6.17
C ALA A 138 -3.55 1.95 -6.27
N ALA A 139 -3.37 0.64 -6.09
CA ALA A 139 -2.07 -0.01 -6.27
C ALA A 139 -1.56 0.13 -7.71
N TYR A 140 -2.42 -0.11 -8.72
CA TYR A 140 -2.02 0.09 -10.12
C TYR A 140 -1.74 1.55 -10.47
N ALA A 141 -2.56 2.48 -9.98
CA ALA A 141 -2.33 3.91 -10.19
C ALA A 141 -0.99 4.36 -9.56
N ALA A 142 -0.73 3.91 -8.33
CA ALA A 142 0.52 4.15 -7.63
C ALA A 142 1.73 3.56 -8.37
N LEU A 143 1.61 2.33 -8.89
CA LEU A 143 2.65 1.71 -9.72
C LEU A 143 2.92 2.51 -11.00
N GLY A 144 1.88 2.99 -11.67
CA GLY A 144 2.01 3.83 -12.86
C GLY A 144 2.75 5.14 -12.56
N LEU A 145 2.42 5.82 -11.47
CA LEU A 145 3.11 7.04 -11.03
C LEU A 145 4.58 6.77 -10.68
N LEU A 146 4.85 5.68 -9.96
CA LEU A 146 6.21 5.26 -9.65
C LEU A 146 7.00 4.90 -10.91
N ALA A 147 6.37 4.28 -11.91
CA ALA A 147 7.01 3.91 -13.16
C ALA A 147 7.41 5.14 -13.99
N LEU A 148 6.57 6.18 -13.99
CA LEU A 148 6.92 7.47 -14.61
C LEU A 148 8.11 8.14 -13.91
N TRP A 149 8.27 7.93 -12.61
CA TRP A 149 9.29 8.58 -11.80
C TRP A 149 10.62 7.81 -11.77
N TYR A 150 10.56 6.49 -11.63
CA TYR A 150 11.72 5.61 -11.39
C TYR A 150 12.05 4.69 -12.57
N GLY A 151 11.25 4.70 -13.65
CA GLY A 151 11.32 3.66 -14.69
C GLY A 151 10.63 2.38 -14.24
N THR A 152 10.72 1.32 -15.03
CA THR A 152 10.05 0.06 -14.68
C THR A 152 10.63 -0.54 -13.38
N PRO A 153 9.85 -1.31 -12.61
CA PRO A 153 10.34 -1.96 -11.39
C PRO A 153 11.54 -2.88 -11.63
N GLN A 154 11.65 -3.48 -12.82
CA GLN A 154 12.80 -4.30 -13.19
C GLN A 154 14.07 -3.46 -13.39
N GLU A 155 13.95 -2.27 -13.99
CA GLU A 155 15.06 -1.32 -14.15
C GLU A 155 15.49 -0.75 -12.79
N ALA A 156 14.55 -0.41 -11.92
CA ALA A 156 14.81 0.18 -10.60
C ALA A 156 15.45 -0.80 -9.59
N GLN A 157 15.31 -2.11 -9.78
CA GLN A 157 15.96 -3.12 -8.94
C GLN A 157 17.34 -3.56 -9.45
N GLY A 158 17.69 -3.21 -10.70
CA GLY A 158 18.97 -3.56 -11.35
C GLY A 158 20.00 -2.42 -11.39
N ALA A 159 19.63 -1.22 -10.94
CA ALA A 159 20.50 -0.03 -10.83
C ALA A 159 21.02 0.16 -9.38
#